data_AF-A0A1V5GXT5-F1
#
_entry.id   AF-A0A1V5GXT5-F1
#
_cell.length_a   1.000
_cell.length_b   1.000
_cell.length_c   1.000
_cell.angle_alpha   90.00
_cell.angle_beta   90.00
_cell.angle_gamma   90.00
#
_symmetry.space_group_name_H-M   'P 1'
#
loop_
_entity.id
_entity.type
_entity.pdbx_description
1 polymer ?
#
loop_
_entity_poly.entity_id
_entity_poly.type
_entity_poly.pdbx_seq_one_letter_code
_entity_poly.pdbx_strand_id
1 'polypeptide(L)'
;MDKATIKFICNELRRATTTWDGRAECLRRARIQVLEGTYKNGKQKYKYYWKCAKCAELFRDEKSMEVDHIIEIGPFKGCLNDYAERMFCGQDNLQALCVGCHKKKTATNASLRFERKAR
;
A
#
# COMPACT_ATOMS: atom_id res chain seq x y z
N MET A 1 22.05 -11.75 16.64
CA MET A 1 21.92 -10.27 16.65
C MET A 1 21.17 -9.85 17.89
N ASP A 2 21.55 -8.77 18.54
CA ASP A 2 20.82 -8.23 19.69
C ASP A 2 19.48 -7.59 19.26
N LYS A 3 18.62 -7.29 20.25
CA LYS A 3 17.27 -6.75 20.02
C LYS A 3 17.30 -5.36 19.35
N ALA A 4 18.29 -4.52 19.63
CA ALA A 4 18.39 -3.19 19.05
C ALA A 4 18.75 -3.29 17.57
N THR A 5 19.71 -4.14 17.23
CA THR A 5 20.08 -4.44 15.83
C THR A 5 18.91 -5.02 15.04
N ILE A 6 18.17 -5.99 15.60
CA ILE A 6 16.96 -6.54 14.95
C ILE A 6 15.93 -5.44 14.67
N LYS A 7 15.69 -4.57 15.66
CA LYS A 7 14.73 -3.47 15.53
C LYS A 7 15.14 -2.48 14.44
N PHE A 8 16.43 -2.15 14.37
CA PHE A 8 16.98 -1.29 13.32
C PHE A 8 16.72 -1.90 11.94
N ILE A 9 17.12 -3.15 11.72
CA ILE A 9 16.93 -3.85 10.44
C ILE A 9 15.44 -3.92 10.06
N CYS A 10 14.56 -4.27 11.00
CA CYS A 10 13.13 -4.33 10.75
C CYS A 10 12.54 -2.97 10.32
N ASN A 11 13.08 -1.86 10.80
CA ASN A 11 12.65 -0.52 10.39
C ASN A 11 13.19 -0.16 9.00
N GLU A 12 14.44 -0.53 8.69
CA GLU A 12 15.02 -0.31 7.38
C GLU A 12 14.31 -1.12 6.29
N LEU A 13 13.93 -2.38 6.58
CA LEU A 13 13.10 -3.19 5.67
C LEU A 13 11.75 -2.51 5.39
N ARG A 14 11.08 -1.98 6.43
CA ARG A 14 9.83 -1.21 6.23
C ARG A 14 10.04 0.01 5.35
N ARG A 15 11.10 0.79 5.58
CA ARG A 15 11.43 1.96 4.75
C ARG A 15 11.72 1.55 3.31
N ALA A 16 12.46 0.48 3.11
CA ALA A 16 12.80 -0.03 1.77
C ALA A 16 11.56 -0.43 0.95
N THR A 17 10.44 -0.81 1.59
CA THR A 17 9.21 -1.09 0.84
C THR A 17 8.71 0.11 0.04
N THR A 18 8.96 1.35 0.46
CA THR A 18 8.42 2.55 -0.22
C THR A 18 9.03 2.79 -1.60
N THR A 19 10.26 2.31 -1.82
CA THR A 19 10.99 2.41 -3.09
C THR A 19 10.98 1.11 -3.88
N TRP A 20 10.35 0.06 -3.36
CA TRP A 20 10.26 -1.23 -4.05
C TRP A 20 9.19 -1.20 -5.15
N ASP A 21 9.55 -1.72 -6.32
CA ASP A 21 8.72 -1.69 -7.54
C ASP A 21 7.37 -2.39 -7.37
N GLY A 22 7.24 -3.35 -6.45
CA GLY A 22 5.96 -4.00 -6.16
C GLY A 22 4.84 -3.02 -5.79
N ARG A 23 5.15 -1.90 -5.14
CA ARG A 23 4.15 -0.84 -4.88
C ARG A 23 3.74 -0.11 -6.16
N ALA A 24 4.71 0.25 -6.99
CA ALA A 24 4.45 0.92 -8.26
C ALA A 24 3.62 0.04 -9.20
N GLU A 25 3.93 -1.26 -9.26
CA GLU A 25 3.16 -2.28 -9.96
C GLU A 25 1.71 -2.35 -9.44
N CYS A 26 1.50 -2.41 -8.13
CA CYS A 26 0.17 -2.47 -7.53
C CYS A 26 -0.68 -1.26 -7.93
N LEU A 27 -0.11 -0.05 -7.88
CA LEU A 27 -0.79 1.17 -8.33
C LEU A 27 -1.07 1.13 -9.83
N ARG A 28 -0.15 0.62 -10.65
CA ARG A 28 -0.34 0.49 -12.10
C ARG A 28 -1.47 -0.46 -12.45
N ARG A 29 -1.59 -1.59 -11.75
CA ARG A 29 -2.69 -2.57 -11.90
C ARG A 29 -4.05 -2.00 -11.50
N ALA A 30 -4.07 -1.06 -10.55
CA ALA A 30 -5.28 -0.36 -10.15
C ALA A 30 -5.69 0.77 -11.10
N ARG A 31 -4.87 1.08 -12.13
CA ARG A 31 -5.20 2.13 -13.10
C ARG A 31 -6.29 1.66 -14.07
N ILE A 32 -7.21 2.57 -14.34
CA ILE A 32 -8.19 2.45 -15.41
C ILE A 32 -8.14 3.67 -16.32
N GLN A 33 -8.43 3.48 -17.61
CA GLN A 33 -8.60 4.59 -18.54
C GLN A 33 -10.06 5.04 -18.53
N VAL A 34 -10.26 6.34 -18.32
CA VAL A 34 -11.58 6.98 -18.33
C VAL A 34 -11.63 7.97 -19.49
N LEU A 35 -12.70 7.91 -20.29
CA LEU A 35 -12.97 8.88 -21.34
C LEU A 35 -13.47 10.18 -20.70
N GLU A 36 -12.73 11.27 -20.87
CA GLU A 36 -13.09 12.60 -20.31
C GLU A 36 -13.67 13.57 -21.35
N GLY A 37 -13.79 13.12 -22.60
CA GLY A 37 -14.31 13.91 -23.69
C GLY A 37 -13.50 13.74 -24.95
N THR A 38 -13.50 14.76 -25.79
CA THR A 38 -12.88 14.75 -27.10
C THR A 38 -11.97 15.96 -27.29
N TYR A 39 -10.87 15.77 -28.00
CA TYR A 39 -10.05 16.86 -28.49
C TYR A 39 -10.78 17.63 -29.60
N LYS A 40 -10.28 18.84 -29.92
CA LYS A 40 -10.84 19.68 -31.00
C LYS A 40 -10.84 18.99 -32.38
N ASN A 41 -9.95 18.02 -32.59
CA ASN A 41 -9.86 17.21 -33.80
C ASN A 41 -10.76 15.95 -33.78
N GLY A 42 -11.71 15.86 -32.85
CA GLY A 42 -12.65 14.74 -32.73
C GLY A 42 -12.09 13.48 -32.08
N LYS A 43 -10.78 13.39 -31.80
CA LYS A 43 -10.20 12.22 -31.13
C LYS A 43 -10.64 12.14 -29.67
N GLN A 44 -10.87 10.92 -29.18
CA GLN A 44 -11.20 10.68 -27.77
C GLN A 44 -10.02 11.00 -26.85
N LYS A 45 -10.33 11.61 -25.70
CA LYS A 45 -9.37 11.99 -24.66
C LYS A 45 -9.53 11.08 -23.45
N TYR A 46 -8.60 10.17 -23.28
CA TYR A 46 -8.54 9.29 -22.12
C TYR A 46 -7.57 9.84 -21.06
N LYS A 47 -7.90 9.62 -19.79
CA LYS A 47 -6.98 9.83 -18.69
C LYS A 47 -6.98 8.63 -17.75
N TYR A 48 -5.86 8.44 -17.06
CA TYR A 48 -5.76 7.43 -16.03
C TYR A 48 -6.38 7.91 -14.73
N TYR A 49 -7.13 7.00 -14.11
CA TYR A 49 -7.63 7.07 -12.75
C TYR A 49 -7.19 5.81 -12.01
N TRP A 50 -7.16 5.85 -10.68
CA TRP A 50 -6.89 4.71 -9.84
C TRP A 50 -8.17 4.29 -9.12
N LYS A 51 -8.50 3.01 -9.20
CA LYS A 51 -9.67 2.45 -8.53
C LYS A 51 -9.28 1.93 -7.15
N CYS A 52 -9.96 2.41 -6.12
CA CYS A 52 -9.78 1.89 -4.76
C CYS A 52 -10.35 0.48 -4.64
N ALA A 53 -9.55 -0.47 -4.15
CA ALA A 53 -9.97 -1.87 -3.97
C ALA A 53 -11.09 -2.02 -2.93
N LYS A 54 -11.20 -1.09 -1.96
CA LYS A 54 -12.20 -1.17 -0.88
C LYS A 54 -13.52 -0.49 -1.21
N CYS A 55 -13.50 0.75 -1.69
CA CYS A 55 -14.71 1.53 -1.95
C CYS A 55 -15.08 1.63 -3.43
N ALA A 56 -14.27 1.07 -4.34
CA ALA A 56 -14.47 1.07 -5.79
C ALA A 56 -14.50 2.46 -6.48
N GLU A 57 -14.43 3.55 -5.72
CA GLU A 57 -14.31 4.93 -6.22
C GLU A 57 -13.04 5.15 -7.05
N LEU A 58 -13.12 6.14 -7.95
CA LEU A 58 -12.06 6.51 -8.88
C LEU A 58 -11.38 7.79 -8.46
N PHE A 59 -10.06 7.75 -8.44
CA PHE A 59 -9.23 8.88 -8.02
C PHE A 59 -8.35 9.33 -9.18
N ARG A 60 -8.32 10.64 -9.44
CA ARG A 60 -7.55 11.25 -10.53
C ARG A 60 -6.06 11.40 -10.20
N ASP A 61 -5.73 11.58 -8.91
CA ASP A 61 -4.37 11.80 -8.45
C ASP A 61 -3.85 10.54 -7.74
N GLU A 62 -2.71 10.03 -8.19
CA GLU A 62 -2.03 8.90 -7.56
C GLU A 62 -1.72 9.19 -6.08
N LYS A 63 -1.47 10.45 -5.70
CA LYS A 63 -1.19 10.85 -4.31
C LYS A 63 -2.37 10.62 -3.35
N SER A 64 -3.58 10.42 -3.87
CA SER A 64 -4.75 10.08 -3.07
C SER A 64 -4.89 8.57 -2.83
N MET A 65 -3.94 7.78 -3.34
CA MET A 65 -3.85 6.34 -3.21
C MET A 65 -2.66 5.92 -2.34
N GLU A 66 -2.83 4.81 -1.66
CA GLU A 66 -1.83 4.11 -0.86
C GLU A 66 -1.82 2.64 -1.25
N VAL A 67 -0.65 2.01 -1.17
CA VAL A 67 -0.53 0.55 -1.31
C VAL A 67 -0.43 -0.07 0.08
N ASP A 68 -1.23 -1.10 0.27
CA ASP A 68 -1.38 -1.79 1.55
C ASP A 68 -1.38 -3.30 1.35
N HIS A 69 -1.03 -4.06 2.38
CA HIS A 69 -1.07 -5.52 2.34
C HIS A 69 -2.51 -6.01 2.57
N ILE A 70 -2.94 -7.04 1.86
CA ILE A 70 -4.26 -7.66 2.10
C ILE A 70 -4.22 -8.43 3.42
N ILE A 71 -3.28 -9.37 3.52
CA ILE A 71 -2.88 -10.06 4.74
C ILE A 71 -1.77 -9.24 5.40
N GLU A 72 -2.05 -8.76 6.62
CA GLU A 72 -1.11 -7.96 7.40
C GLU A 72 0.24 -8.64 7.59
N ILE A 73 1.34 -7.86 7.47
CA ILE A 73 2.70 -8.36 7.72
C ILE A 73 2.81 -8.93 9.14
N GLY A 74 2.21 -8.28 10.15
CA GLY A 74 2.31 -8.69 11.55
C GLY A 74 3.68 -8.44 12.20
N PRO A 75 3.93 -8.95 13.43
CA PRO A 75 5.18 -8.74 14.14
C PRO A 75 6.34 -9.59 13.58
N PHE A 76 7.57 -9.19 13.94
CA PHE A 76 8.77 -10.00 13.73
C PHE A 76 8.71 -11.26 14.61
N LYS A 77 9.01 -12.43 14.03
CA LYS A 77 8.87 -13.75 14.68
C LYS A 77 10.20 -14.51 14.80
N GLY A 78 11.33 -13.81 14.78
CA GLY A 78 12.66 -14.43 14.96
C GLY A 78 13.40 -14.73 13.65
N CYS A 79 12.71 -14.76 12.51
CA CYS A 79 13.33 -14.94 11.19
C CYS A 79 13.24 -13.67 10.34
N LEU A 80 14.38 -13.16 9.86
CA LEU A 80 14.43 -11.99 8.97
C LEU A 80 13.91 -12.32 7.57
N ASN A 81 14.20 -13.53 7.07
CA ASN A 81 13.76 -13.94 5.73
C ASN A 81 12.23 -13.96 5.65
N ASP A 82 11.55 -14.67 6.55
CA ASP A 82 10.09 -14.72 6.62
C ASP A 82 9.44 -13.33 6.82
N TYR A 83 10.16 -12.42 7.46
CA TYR A 83 9.70 -11.06 7.67
C TYR A 83 9.82 -10.22 6.39
N ALA A 84 10.94 -10.38 5.66
CA ALA A 84 11.13 -9.78 4.34
C ALA A 84 10.15 -10.33 3.31
N GLU A 85 9.92 -11.64 3.26
CA GLU A 85 8.97 -12.28 2.33
C GLU A 85 7.54 -11.75 2.52
N ARG A 86 7.11 -11.53 3.76
CA ARG A 86 5.82 -10.89 4.05
C ARG A 86 5.76 -9.43 3.61
N MET A 87 6.87 -8.68 3.71
CA MET A 87 6.93 -7.28 3.28
C MET A 87 6.93 -7.12 1.76
N PHE A 88 7.78 -7.90 1.09
CA PHE A 88 8.02 -7.86 -0.35
C PHE A 88 7.24 -8.98 -1.06
N CYS A 89 5.95 -9.07 -0.75
CA CYS A 89 5.07 -10.14 -1.19
C CYS A 89 4.67 -10.02 -2.68
N GLY A 90 3.95 -11.01 -3.20
CA GLY A 90 3.38 -10.90 -4.53
C GLY A 90 2.25 -9.86 -4.62
N GLN A 91 1.86 -9.53 -5.85
CA GLN A 91 0.75 -8.61 -6.15
C GLN A 91 -0.61 -9.15 -5.66
N ASP A 92 -0.72 -10.45 -5.46
CA ASP A 92 -1.87 -11.15 -4.88
C ASP A 92 -2.13 -10.78 -3.42
N ASN A 93 -1.13 -10.28 -2.71
CA ASN A 93 -1.26 -9.81 -1.33
C ASN A 93 -1.09 -8.27 -1.19
N LEU A 94 -1.14 -7.53 -2.30
CA LEU A 94 -1.14 -6.06 -2.29
C LEU A 94 -2.47 -5.51 -2.81
N GLN A 95 -2.89 -4.37 -2.27
CA GLN A 95 -4.09 -3.65 -2.70
C GLN A 95 -3.84 -2.14 -2.75
N ALA A 96 -4.41 -1.49 -3.76
CA ALA A 96 -4.45 -0.04 -3.87
C ALA A 96 -5.70 0.49 -3.16
N LEU A 97 -5.52 1.29 -2.12
CA LEU A 97 -6.58 1.90 -1.32
C LEU A 97 -6.51 3.42 -1.41
N CYS A 98 -7.63 4.12 -1.43
CA CYS A 98 -7.59 5.56 -1.21
C CYS A 98 -7.14 5.85 0.23
N VAL A 99 -6.51 7.01 0.46
CA VAL A 99 -6.00 7.42 1.79
C VAL A 99 -7.08 7.28 2.89
N GLY A 100 -8.34 7.59 2.56
CA GLY A 100 -9.46 7.43 3.48
C GLY A 100 -9.74 5.98 3.89
N CYS A 101 -9.76 5.05 2.92
CA CYS A 101 -9.95 3.62 3.20
C CYS A 101 -8.74 3.02 3.91
N HIS A 102 -7.53 3.40 3.52
CA HIS A 102 -6.29 2.96 4.16
C HIS A 102 -6.25 3.38 5.64
N LYS A 103 -6.59 4.65 5.94
CA LYS A 103 -6.68 5.15 7.31
C LYS A 103 -7.70 4.37 8.16
N LYS A 104 -8.86 4.04 7.58
CA LYS A 104 -9.88 3.21 8.24
C LYS A 104 -9.34 1.81 8.57
N LYS A 105 -8.71 1.12 7.61
CA LYS A 105 -8.10 -0.20 7.84
C LYS A 105 -7.04 -0.15 8.94
N THR A 106 -6.15 0.84 8.90
CA THR A 106 -5.14 1.07 9.93
C THR A 106 -5.76 1.27 11.31
N ALA A 107 -6.84 2.06 11.41
CA ALA A 107 -7.53 2.32 12.68
C ALA A 107 -8.26 1.07 13.23
N THR A 108 -8.92 0.29 12.37
CA THR A 108 -9.55 -0.98 12.77
C THR A 108 -8.51 -1.95 13.31
N ASN A 109 -7.36 -2.07 12.63
CA ASN A 109 -6.27 -2.94 13.04
C ASN A 109 -5.49 -2.40 14.26
N ALA A 110 -5.65 -1.12 14.60
CA ALA A 110 -5.05 -0.52 15.79
C ALA A 110 -5.67 -1.03 17.10
N SER A 111 -6.86 -1.65 17.06
CA SER A 111 -7.47 -2.32 18.23
C SER A 111 -6.64 -3.52 18.75
N LEU A 112 -5.64 -3.98 17.98
CA LEU A 112 -4.65 -4.99 18.37
C LEU A 112 -3.34 -4.39 18.93
N ARG A 113 -3.24 -3.06 19.11
CA ARG A 113 -2.07 -2.44 19.71
C ARG A 113 -2.07 -2.69 21.21
N PHE A 114 -1.07 -3.45 21.67
CA PHE A 114 -0.55 -3.44 23.03
C PHE A 114 -0.60 -2.01 23.58
N GLU A 115 -1.24 -1.81 24.74
CA GLU A 115 -1.29 -0.53 25.44
C GLU A 115 0.12 0.07 25.48
N ARG A 116 0.30 1.21 24.80
CA ARG A 116 1.53 1.97 24.97
C ARG A 116 1.48 2.49 26.40
N LYS A 117 2.26 1.88 27.31
CA LYS A 117 2.53 2.50 28.62
C LYS A 117 2.95 3.94 28.37
N ALA A 118 2.17 4.86 28.92
CA ALA A 118 2.50 6.28 28.93
C ALA A 118 3.91 6.44 29.49
N ARG A 119 4.69 7.30 28.84
CA ARG A 119 6.06 7.61 29.22
C ARG A 119 6.07 8.58 30.37
#